data_AF-G3IEZ3-F1
#
_entry.id   AF-G3IEZ3-F1
#
_cell.length_a   1.000
_cell.length_b   1.000
_cell.length_c   1.000
_cell.angle_alpha   90.00
_cell.angle_beta   90.00
_cell.angle_gamma   90.00
#
_symmetry.space_group_name_H-M   'P 1'
#
loop_
_entity.id
_entity.type
_entity.pdbx_description
1 polymer ?
#
loop_
_entity_poly.entity_id
_entity_poly.type
_entity_poly.pdbx_seq_one_letter_code
_entity_poly.pdbx_strand_id
1 'polypeptide(L)'
;MELLEIAKANAAKALGTANFDLPASLRTAAKETSQRAAVLSSGAKMETEARKLNHQEVVEEDKRLKLPANWEAKKARLEWELQEEEKKKECAARGEDYEKVKLLEISAEDAERWERRKKRKNPDLGFSDYAAAQLRQYHRLTKQIKPDMESYERQREKQIEKRDKYSRRRPYNDDADIDYINERNAKFNKKAERFYGKYTAEIKQNLERGTAV
;
A
#
# COMPACT_ATOMS: atom_id res chain seq x y z
N MET A 1 53.62 20.77 -48.26
CA MET A 1 53.82 21.62 -47.07
C MET A 1 52.68 21.46 -46.07
N GLU A 2 51.42 21.35 -46.50
CA GLU A 2 50.23 21.22 -45.60
C GLU A 2 50.15 19.92 -44.75
N LEU A 3 50.46 18.74 -45.30
CA LEU A 3 50.36 17.48 -44.54
C LEU A 3 51.38 17.36 -43.39
N LEU A 4 52.54 18.02 -43.53
CA LEU A 4 53.56 18.09 -42.48
C LEU A 4 53.14 19.03 -41.33
N GLU A 5 52.30 20.03 -41.60
CA GLU A 5 51.76 20.92 -40.57
C GLU A 5 50.63 20.26 -39.78
N ILE A 6 49.73 19.52 -40.44
CA ILE A 6 48.65 18.78 -39.77
C ILE A 6 49.22 17.67 -38.87
N ALA A 7 50.27 16.97 -39.33
CA ALA A 7 50.97 15.96 -38.54
C ALA A 7 51.69 16.57 -37.33
N LYS A 8 52.34 17.73 -37.48
CA LYS A 8 52.94 18.47 -36.36
C LYS A 8 51.90 18.97 -35.36
N ALA A 9 50.73 19.42 -35.81
CA ALA A 9 49.64 19.87 -34.95
C ALA A 9 49.03 18.72 -34.14
N ASN A 10 48.83 17.54 -34.75
CA ASN A 10 48.34 16.36 -34.05
C ASN A 10 49.37 15.77 -33.06
N ALA A 11 50.67 15.77 -33.42
CA ALA A 11 51.74 15.35 -32.53
C ALA A 11 51.93 16.30 -31.33
N ALA A 12 51.82 17.62 -31.54
CA ALA A 12 51.88 18.62 -30.47
C ALA A 12 50.68 18.52 -29.49
N LYS A 13 49.49 18.15 -30.01
CA LYS A 13 48.28 17.91 -29.21
C LYS A 13 48.40 16.65 -28.35
N ALA A 14 49.08 15.60 -28.83
CA ALA A 14 49.36 14.38 -28.07
C ALA A 14 50.45 14.54 -27.01
N LEU A 15 51.40 15.48 -27.20
CA LEU A 15 52.50 15.75 -26.27
C LEU A 15 52.19 16.83 -25.22
N GLY A 16 50.96 17.37 -25.18
CA GLY A 16 50.54 18.31 -24.14
C GLY A 16 51.27 19.66 -24.14
N THR A 17 52.06 19.95 -25.18
CA THR A 17 52.84 21.17 -25.31
C THR A 17 52.52 21.84 -26.64
N ALA A 18 51.53 22.73 -26.62
CA ALA A 18 51.46 23.97 -27.39
C ALA A 18 50.01 24.45 -27.44
N ASN A 19 49.79 25.63 -26.87
CA ASN A 19 48.66 26.48 -27.23
C ASN A 19 48.82 26.88 -28.71
N PHE A 20 48.38 26.02 -29.62
CA PHE A 20 48.21 26.40 -31.02
C PHE A 20 46.89 27.15 -31.10
N ASP A 21 47.00 28.46 -31.22
CA ASP A 21 45.87 29.38 -31.25
C ASP A 21 45.09 29.16 -32.55
N LEU A 22 44.08 28.29 -32.51
CA LEU A 22 43.11 28.08 -33.59
C LEU A 22 42.64 29.46 -34.09
N PRO A 23 42.48 29.67 -35.41
CA PRO A 23 42.01 30.95 -35.93
C PRO A 23 40.69 31.34 -35.24
N ALA A 24 40.50 32.64 -34.99
CA ALA A 24 39.40 33.15 -34.16
C ALA A 24 38.02 32.61 -34.58
N SER A 25 37.80 32.40 -35.88
CA SER A 25 36.57 31.82 -36.45
C SER A 25 36.29 30.37 -36.03
N LEU A 26 37.33 29.54 -35.85
CA LEU A 26 37.18 28.15 -35.39
C LEU A 26 36.97 28.10 -33.87
N ARG A 27 37.52 29.06 -33.11
CA ARG A 27 37.30 29.18 -31.66
C ARG A 27 35.90 29.67 -31.32
N THR A 28 35.35 30.63 -32.08
CA THR A 28 33.95 31.06 -31.92
C THR A 28 32.99 29.94 -32.30
N ALA A 29 33.23 29.24 -33.42
CA ALA A 29 32.43 28.09 -33.81
C ALA A 29 32.47 26.94 -32.77
N ALA A 30 33.64 26.64 -32.19
CA ALA A 30 33.76 25.63 -31.12
C ALA A 30 33.07 26.05 -29.80
N LYS A 31 33.10 27.34 -29.46
CA LYS A 31 32.36 27.88 -28.30
C LYS A 31 30.85 27.84 -28.54
N GLU A 32 30.39 28.18 -29.74
CA GLU A 32 28.98 28.14 -30.12
C GLU A 32 28.43 26.71 -30.16
N THR A 33 29.19 25.73 -30.67
CA THR A 33 28.76 24.31 -30.66
C THR A 33 28.71 23.74 -29.24
N SER A 34 29.67 24.09 -28.38
CA SER A 34 29.66 23.73 -26.96
C SER A 34 28.49 24.35 -26.20
N GLN A 35 28.21 25.63 -26.43
CA GLN A 35 27.04 26.32 -25.85
C GLN A 35 25.73 25.69 -26.33
N ARG A 36 25.59 25.37 -27.62
CA ARG A 36 24.43 24.66 -28.16
C ARG A 36 24.28 23.26 -27.55
N ALA A 37 25.37 22.51 -27.37
CA ALA A 37 25.34 21.20 -26.73
C ALA A 37 24.95 21.28 -25.24
N ALA A 38 25.42 22.31 -24.53
CA ALA A 38 25.05 22.56 -23.14
C ALA A 38 23.56 22.91 -23.00
N VAL A 39 23.03 23.77 -23.87
CA VAL A 39 21.60 24.13 -23.91
C VAL A 39 20.73 22.92 -24.22
N LEU A 40 21.14 22.07 -25.17
CA LEU A 40 20.45 20.81 -25.49
C LEU A 40 20.50 19.81 -24.32
N SER A 41 21.63 19.69 -23.62
CA SER A 41 21.75 18.82 -22.44
C SER A 41 20.89 19.31 -21.28
N SER A 42 20.85 20.62 -21.02
CA SER A 42 19.94 21.20 -20.02
C SER A 42 18.48 21.01 -20.41
N GLY A 43 18.14 21.18 -21.69
CA GLY A 43 16.79 20.94 -22.21
C GLY A 43 16.37 19.48 -22.01
N ALA A 44 17.24 18.53 -22.35
CA ALA A 44 16.99 17.10 -22.15
C ALA A 44 16.77 16.74 -20.66
N LYS A 45 17.53 17.34 -19.73
CA LYS A 45 17.32 17.15 -18.29
C LYS A 45 15.96 17.70 -17.84
N MET A 46 15.63 18.92 -18.26
CA MET A 46 14.32 19.52 -17.97
C MET A 46 13.17 18.70 -18.54
N GLU A 47 13.32 18.12 -19.73
CA GLU A 47 12.32 17.22 -20.31
C GLU A 47 12.17 15.93 -19.50
N THR A 48 13.27 15.33 -19.04
CA THR A 48 13.19 14.12 -18.19
C THR A 48 12.56 14.40 -16.83
N GLU A 49 12.84 15.57 -16.25
CA GLU A 49 12.23 16.02 -15.00
C GLU A 49 10.74 16.33 -15.20
N ALA A 50 10.37 17.02 -16.27
CA ALA A 50 8.97 17.30 -16.63
C ALA A 50 8.17 16.01 -16.87
N ARG A 51 8.73 15.03 -17.61
CA ARG A 51 8.07 13.73 -17.80
C ARG A 51 7.86 12.99 -16.49
N LYS A 52 8.83 13.08 -15.56
CA LYS A 52 8.75 12.46 -14.24
C LYS A 52 7.68 13.13 -13.37
N LEU A 53 7.63 14.47 -13.37
CA LEU A 53 6.63 15.24 -12.63
C LEU A 53 5.22 14.99 -13.18
N ASN A 54 5.04 15.04 -14.50
CA ASN A 54 3.76 14.73 -15.14
C ASN A 54 3.29 13.30 -14.83
N HIS A 55 4.21 12.33 -14.86
CA HIS A 55 3.87 10.95 -14.48
C HIS A 55 3.48 10.84 -13.00
N GLN A 56 4.20 11.54 -12.11
CA GLN A 56 3.85 11.61 -10.70
C GLN A 56 2.48 12.23 -10.48
N GLU A 57 2.14 13.32 -11.16
CA GLU A 57 0.85 13.98 -11.07
C GLU A 57 -0.29 13.07 -11.55
N VAL A 58 -0.14 12.41 -12.71
CA VAL A 58 -1.13 11.44 -13.21
C VAL A 58 -1.35 10.29 -12.23
N VAL A 59 -0.28 9.79 -11.62
CA VAL A 59 -0.35 8.73 -10.61
C VAL A 59 -1.02 9.22 -9.32
N GLU A 60 -0.75 10.44 -8.87
CA GLU A 60 -1.40 11.04 -7.70
C GLU A 60 -2.88 11.36 -7.95
N GLU A 61 -3.24 11.79 -9.16
CA GLU A 61 -4.63 11.98 -9.57
C GLU A 61 -5.41 10.65 -9.59
N ASP A 62 -4.83 9.58 -10.15
CA ASP A 62 -5.44 8.25 -10.12
C ASP A 62 -5.60 7.73 -8.68
N LYS A 63 -4.61 7.96 -7.81
CA LYS A 63 -4.73 7.66 -6.38
C LYS A 63 -5.87 8.44 -5.73
N ARG A 64 -6.03 9.74 -6.03
CA ARG A 64 -7.15 10.55 -5.51
C ARG A 64 -8.50 10.05 -6.00
N LEU A 65 -8.60 9.68 -7.27
CA LEU A 65 -9.82 9.11 -7.86
C LEU A 65 -10.16 7.73 -7.27
N LYS A 66 -9.14 6.93 -6.92
CA LYS A 66 -9.33 5.60 -6.32
C LYS A 66 -9.73 5.68 -4.85
N LEU A 67 -9.51 6.81 -4.18
CA LEU A 67 -9.88 7.00 -2.80
C LEU A 67 -11.41 7.11 -2.66
N PRO A 68 -12.01 6.45 -1.66
CA PRO A 68 -13.42 6.61 -1.35
C PRO A 68 -13.77 8.07 -1.06
N ALA A 69 -14.94 8.55 -1.46
CA ALA A 69 -15.38 9.93 -1.24
C ALA A 69 -15.39 10.36 0.26
N ASN A 70 -15.45 9.41 1.19
CA ASN A 70 -15.37 9.65 2.63
C ASN A 70 -13.95 9.63 3.21
N TRP A 71 -12.92 9.47 2.37
CA TRP A 71 -11.53 9.34 2.79
C TRP A 71 -10.99 10.60 3.47
N GLU A 72 -11.23 11.78 2.88
CA GLU A 72 -10.79 13.05 3.46
C GLU A 72 -11.47 13.32 4.80
N ALA A 73 -12.77 13.04 4.91
CA ALA A 73 -13.50 13.12 6.16
C ALA A 73 -12.95 12.14 7.22
N LYS A 74 -12.52 10.94 6.80
CA LYS A 74 -11.87 9.96 7.68
C LYS A 74 -10.50 10.46 8.15
N LYS A 75 -9.70 11.05 7.25
CA LYS A 75 -8.40 11.65 7.58
C LYS A 75 -8.56 12.81 8.56
N ALA A 76 -9.49 13.73 8.29
CA ALA A 76 -9.79 14.85 9.17
C ALA A 76 -10.25 14.39 10.56
N ARG A 77 -11.05 13.32 10.64
CA ARG A 77 -11.44 12.71 11.92
C ARG A 77 -10.24 12.15 12.69
N LEU A 78 -9.34 11.43 12.01
CA LEU A 78 -8.13 10.86 12.61
C LEU A 78 -7.19 11.97 13.11
N GLU A 79 -7.04 13.04 12.34
CA GLU A 79 -6.23 14.20 12.70
C GLU A 79 -6.81 14.93 13.92
N TRP A 80 -8.13 15.13 13.95
CA TRP A 80 -8.82 15.68 15.12
C TRP A 80 -8.67 14.82 16.37
N GLU A 81 -8.77 13.50 16.25
CA GLU A 81 -8.57 12.55 17.36
C GLU A 81 -7.13 12.58 17.89
N LEU A 82 -6.15 12.71 16.98
CA LEU A 82 -4.74 12.86 17.34
C LEU A 82 -4.49 14.19 18.07
N GLN A 83 -5.08 15.29 17.60
CA GLN A 83 -5.03 16.59 18.28
C GLN A 83 -5.68 16.56 19.68
N GLU A 84 -6.81 15.86 19.85
CA GLU A 84 -7.42 15.68 21.18
C GLU A 84 -6.49 14.92 22.13
N GLU A 85 -5.86 13.85 21.66
CA GLU A 85 -4.91 13.06 22.46
C GLU A 85 -3.63 13.85 22.80
N GLU A 86 -3.13 14.68 21.88
CA GLU A 86 -2.02 15.60 22.15
C GLU A 86 -2.38 16.62 23.23
N LYS A 87 -3.53 17.31 23.09
CA LYS A 87 -4.01 18.26 24.11
C LYS A 87 -4.22 17.58 25.47
N LYS A 88 -4.71 16.35 25.49
CA LYS A 88 -4.88 15.56 26.72
C LYS A 88 -3.54 15.24 27.38
N LYS A 89 -2.52 14.89 26.60
CA LYS A 89 -1.14 14.68 27.09
C LYS A 89 -0.53 15.98 27.62
N GLU A 90 -0.74 17.11 26.94
CA GLU A 90 -0.27 18.42 27.39
C GLU A 90 -0.92 18.85 28.71
N CYS A 91 -2.24 18.67 28.85
CA CYS A 91 -2.95 18.95 30.10
C CYS A 91 -2.47 18.02 31.23
N ALA A 92 -2.27 16.73 30.95
CA ALA A 92 -1.71 15.78 31.91
C ALA A 92 -0.28 16.16 32.34
N ALA A 93 0.56 16.65 31.41
CA ALA A 93 1.91 17.13 31.72
C ALA A 93 1.91 18.41 32.55
N ARG A 94 0.90 19.28 32.35
CA ARG A 94 0.67 20.49 33.16
C ARG A 94 0.02 20.17 34.53
N GLY A 95 -0.50 18.96 34.71
CA GLY A 95 -1.21 18.53 35.92
C GLY A 95 -2.67 19.01 35.98
N GLU A 96 -3.24 19.41 34.85
CA GLU A 96 -4.61 19.88 34.72
C GLU A 96 -5.53 18.77 34.20
N ASP A 97 -6.80 18.81 34.62
CA ASP A 97 -7.83 17.88 34.15
C ASP A 97 -8.35 18.34 32.78
N TYR A 98 -8.08 17.53 31.75
CA TYR A 98 -8.43 17.81 30.36
C TYR A 98 -9.93 18.09 30.16
N GLU A 99 -10.81 17.44 30.92
CA GLU A 99 -12.26 17.67 30.80
C GLU A 99 -12.66 19.07 31.24
N LYS A 100 -11.99 19.62 32.26
CA LYS A 100 -12.23 20.98 32.75
C LYS A 100 -11.70 22.03 31.80
N VAL A 101 -10.50 21.85 31.28
CA VAL A 101 -9.90 22.74 30.27
C VAL A 101 -10.77 22.77 29.00
N LYS A 102 -11.20 21.59 28.54
CA LYS A 102 -12.10 21.47 27.39
C LYS A 102 -13.45 22.16 27.64
N LEU A 103 -14.03 22.04 28.84
CA LEU A 103 -15.28 22.74 29.20
C LEU A 103 -15.13 24.25 29.23
N LEU A 104 -13.94 24.78 29.59
CA LEU A 104 -13.64 26.21 29.57
C LEU A 104 -13.51 26.76 28.14
N GLU A 105 -13.00 25.95 27.21
CA GLU A 105 -12.87 26.32 25.79
C GLU A 105 -14.21 26.29 25.02
N ILE A 106 -15.21 25.56 25.53
CA ILE A 106 -16.53 25.48 24.88
C ILE A 106 -17.30 26.79 25.11
N SER A 107 -17.52 27.54 24.04
CA SER A 107 -18.38 28.73 24.05
C SER A 107 -19.83 28.36 24.41
N ALA A 108 -20.56 29.29 25.04
CA ALA A 108 -21.98 29.13 25.34
C ALA A 108 -22.81 28.78 24.08
N GLU A 109 -22.44 29.33 22.92
CA GLU A 109 -23.09 29.05 21.64
C GLU A 109 -22.86 27.60 21.16
N ASP A 110 -21.66 27.07 21.38
CA ASP A 110 -21.28 25.70 21.02
C ASP A 110 -21.97 24.68 21.93
N ALA A 111 -22.06 24.98 23.22
CA ALA A 111 -22.82 24.19 24.17
C ALA A 111 -24.32 24.14 23.79
N GLU A 112 -24.92 25.28 23.44
CA GLU A 112 -26.31 25.33 22.98
C GLU A 112 -26.52 24.58 21.65
N ARG A 113 -25.60 24.69 20.70
CA ARG A 113 -25.66 23.97 19.42
C ARG A 113 -25.60 22.45 19.64
N TRP A 114 -24.74 22.01 20.56
CA TRP A 114 -24.61 20.61 20.94
C TRP A 114 -25.88 20.08 21.61
N GLU A 115 -26.46 20.84 22.53
CA GLU A 115 -27.73 20.52 23.19
C GLU A 115 -28.92 20.48 22.22
N ARG A 116 -28.99 21.41 21.25
CA ARG A 116 -29.98 21.36 20.16
C ARG A 116 -29.82 20.10 19.29
N ARG A 117 -28.58 19.69 19.01
CA ARG A 117 -28.30 18.48 18.20
C ARG A 117 -28.71 17.19 18.91
N LYS A 118 -28.45 17.07 20.23
CA LYS A 118 -28.95 15.96 21.05
C LYS A 118 -30.48 15.92 21.13
N LYS A 119 -31.11 17.09 21.18
CA LYS A 119 -32.57 17.26 21.22
C LYS A 119 -33.26 17.09 19.87
N ARG A 120 -32.55 16.79 18.77
CA ARG A 120 -33.19 16.47 17.48
C ARG A 120 -34.13 15.28 17.67
N LYS A 121 -35.41 15.59 17.83
CA LYS A 121 -36.50 14.62 17.89
C LYS A 121 -36.64 14.00 16.51
N ASN A 122 -36.87 12.69 16.46
CA ASN A 122 -37.31 12.00 15.26
C ASN A 122 -38.83 11.83 15.40
N PRO A 123 -39.64 12.87 15.08
CA PRO A 123 -41.08 12.80 15.25
C PRO A 123 -41.66 11.69 14.34
N ASP A 124 -42.62 10.92 14.86
CA ASP A 124 -43.31 9.94 14.03
C ASP A 124 -44.24 10.70 13.06
N LEU A 125 -43.98 10.55 11.77
CA LEU A 125 -44.75 11.19 10.70
C LEU A 125 -46.10 10.49 10.45
N GLY A 126 -46.41 9.45 11.22
CA GLY A 126 -47.61 8.63 11.08
C GLY A 126 -47.34 7.31 10.36
N PHE A 127 -48.39 6.48 10.28
CA PHE A 127 -48.34 5.21 9.57
C PHE A 127 -48.45 5.43 8.07
N SER A 128 -47.39 5.11 7.32
CA SER A 128 -47.36 5.21 5.86
C SER A 128 -47.42 3.83 5.20
N ASP A 129 -46.55 2.93 5.62
CA ASP A 129 -46.45 1.55 5.14
C ASP A 129 -45.92 0.65 6.27
N TYR A 130 -46.27 -0.62 6.24
CA TYR A 130 -45.79 -1.64 7.18
C TYR A 130 -44.27 -1.78 7.12
N ALA A 131 -43.66 -1.70 5.94
CA ALA A 131 -42.21 -1.79 5.82
C ALA A 131 -41.52 -0.59 6.49
N ALA A 132 -42.07 0.62 6.30
CA ALA A 132 -41.55 1.83 6.95
C ALA A 132 -41.70 1.78 8.47
N ALA A 133 -42.83 1.28 8.98
CA ALA A 133 -43.05 1.08 10.41
C ALA A 133 -42.07 0.02 10.99
N GLN A 134 -41.88 -1.09 10.28
CA GLN A 134 -40.94 -2.15 10.65
C GLN A 134 -39.50 -1.64 10.68
N LEU A 135 -39.10 -0.84 9.68
CA LEU A 135 -37.76 -0.25 9.62
C LEU A 135 -37.50 0.69 10.80
N ARG A 136 -38.48 1.51 11.19
CA ARG A 136 -38.38 2.38 12.38
C ARG A 136 -38.21 1.56 13.65
N GLN A 137 -39.00 0.48 13.81
CA GLN A 137 -38.86 -0.43 14.94
C GLN A 137 -37.48 -1.10 14.95
N TYR A 138 -37.02 -1.62 13.82
CA TYR A 138 -35.71 -2.26 13.68
C TYR A 138 -34.57 -1.31 14.06
N HIS A 139 -34.57 -0.07 13.55
CA HIS A 139 -33.56 0.93 13.93
C HIS A 139 -33.59 1.25 15.42
N ARG A 140 -34.77 1.31 16.04
CA ARG A 140 -34.90 1.52 17.48
C ARG A 140 -34.31 0.35 18.27
N LEU A 141 -34.67 -0.88 17.90
CA LEU A 141 -34.20 -2.10 18.58
C LEU A 141 -32.69 -2.27 18.41
N THR A 142 -32.16 -2.12 17.20
CA THR A 142 -30.71 -2.24 16.94
C THR A 142 -29.89 -1.23 17.73
N LYS A 143 -30.39 0.00 17.91
CA LYS A 143 -29.74 1.01 18.76
C LYS A 143 -29.81 0.68 20.27
N GLN A 144 -30.82 -0.08 20.70
CA GLN A 144 -30.98 -0.51 22.09
C GLN A 144 -30.13 -1.74 22.42
N ILE A 145 -29.78 -2.56 21.43
CA ILE A 145 -28.90 -3.71 21.65
C ILE A 145 -27.52 -3.20 22.09
N LYS A 146 -27.10 -3.61 23.29
CA LYS A 146 -25.74 -3.43 23.81
C LYS A 146 -25.06 -4.80 23.79
N PRO A 147 -24.20 -5.08 22.80
CA PRO A 147 -23.50 -6.36 22.73
C PRO A 147 -22.52 -6.51 23.90
N ASP A 148 -22.43 -7.71 24.44
CA ASP A 148 -21.36 -8.08 25.36
C ASP A 148 -20.10 -8.45 24.55
N MET A 149 -19.06 -7.62 24.68
CA MET A 149 -17.82 -7.77 23.93
C MET A 149 -16.97 -8.95 24.43
N GLU A 150 -17.03 -9.26 25.72
CA GLU A 150 -16.20 -10.30 26.32
C GLU A 150 -16.62 -11.70 25.82
N SER A 151 -17.93 -11.97 25.79
CA SER A 151 -18.43 -13.23 25.23
C SER A 151 -18.17 -13.35 23.72
N TYR A 152 -18.17 -12.24 22.98
CA TYR A 152 -17.82 -12.23 21.56
C TYR A 152 -16.34 -12.59 21.34
N GLU A 153 -15.42 -12.01 22.10
CA GLU A 153 -13.99 -12.30 22.00
C GLU A 153 -13.69 -13.76 22.35
N ARG A 154 -14.27 -14.28 23.44
CA ARG A 154 -14.15 -15.70 23.81
C ARG A 154 -14.63 -16.64 22.70
N GLN A 155 -15.73 -16.30 22.02
CA GLN A 155 -16.22 -17.09 20.88
C GLN A 155 -15.28 -17.00 19.68
N ARG A 156 -14.76 -15.80 19.39
CA ARG A 156 -13.79 -15.57 18.31
C ARG A 156 -12.52 -16.38 18.53
N GLU A 157 -11.97 -16.39 19.74
CA GLU A 157 -10.79 -17.17 20.10
C GLU A 157 -11.02 -18.67 19.92
N LYS A 158 -12.16 -19.20 20.39
CA LYS A 158 -12.53 -20.61 20.15
C LYS A 158 -12.58 -20.96 18.67
N GLN A 159 -13.03 -20.04 17.81
CA GLN A 159 -13.07 -20.27 16.37
C GLN A 159 -11.68 -20.24 15.73
N ILE A 160 -10.79 -19.37 16.22
CA ILE A 160 -9.38 -19.34 15.81
C ILE A 160 -8.71 -20.66 16.19
N GLU A 161 -8.87 -21.10 17.44
CA GLU A 161 -8.32 -22.36 17.93
C GLU A 161 -8.81 -23.57 17.12
N LYS A 162 -10.11 -23.62 16.80
CA LYS A 162 -10.68 -24.67 15.94
C LYS A 162 -10.08 -24.65 14.55
N ARG A 163 -9.91 -23.48 13.94
CA ARG A 163 -9.34 -23.33 12.60
C ARG A 163 -7.89 -23.82 12.57
N ASP A 164 -7.10 -23.44 13.55
CA ASP A 164 -5.69 -23.82 13.61
C ASP A 164 -5.53 -25.34 13.83
N LYS A 165 -6.44 -25.96 14.59
CA LYS A 165 -6.51 -27.41 14.82
C LYS A 165 -7.22 -28.20 13.70
N TYR A 166 -7.85 -27.52 12.73
CA TYR A 166 -8.61 -28.18 11.66
C TYR A 166 -7.69 -28.95 10.71
N SER A 167 -6.53 -28.38 10.39
CA SER A 167 -5.51 -29.05 9.58
C SER A 167 -4.60 -29.90 10.46
N ARG A 168 -4.98 -31.16 10.70
CA ARG A 168 -4.12 -32.10 11.41
C ARG A 168 -3.00 -32.58 10.48
N ARG A 169 -1.75 -32.26 10.83
CA ARG A 169 -0.58 -32.81 10.15
C ARG A 169 -0.59 -34.33 10.31
N ARG A 170 -0.56 -35.06 9.19
CA ARG A 170 -0.35 -36.51 9.22
C ARG A 170 1.05 -36.81 9.76
N PRO A 171 1.22 -37.80 10.66
CA PRO A 171 2.55 -38.20 11.14
C PRO A 171 3.43 -38.58 9.95
N TYR A 172 4.72 -38.27 10.05
CA TYR A 172 5.71 -38.70 9.07
C TYR A 172 6.03 -40.17 9.33
N ASN A 173 5.94 -41.00 8.29
CA ASN A 173 6.36 -42.39 8.34
C ASN A 173 7.75 -42.46 7.70
N ASP A 174 8.76 -42.85 8.47
CA ASP A 174 10.16 -43.00 8.05
C ASP A 174 10.40 -44.29 7.25
N ASP A 175 9.54 -45.29 7.41
CA ASP A 175 9.60 -46.55 6.65
C ASP A 175 9.03 -46.45 5.21
N ALA A 176 8.50 -45.29 4.82
CA ALA A 176 7.90 -45.12 3.49
C ALA A 176 8.96 -44.78 2.43
N ASP A 177 8.89 -45.44 1.27
CA ASP A 177 9.75 -45.13 0.13
C ASP A 177 9.65 -43.65 -0.26
N ILE A 178 10.79 -42.97 -0.29
CA ILE A 178 10.88 -41.53 -0.52
C ILE A 178 10.93 -41.26 -2.03
N ASP A 179 9.82 -40.80 -2.59
CA ASP A 179 9.68 -40.45 -4.02
C ASP A 179 10.04 -38.98 -4.36
N TYR A 180 10.63 -38.24 -3.41
CA TYR A 180 10.85 -36.79 -3.52
C TYR A 180 12.20 -36.34 -2.96
N ILE A 181 12.74 -35.27 -3.55
CA ILE A 181 14.01 -34.65 -3.13
C ILE A 181 13.79 -33.47 -2.16
N ASN A 182 12.64 -32.77 -2.27
CA ASN A 182 12.34 -31.60 -1.43
C ASN A 182 10.89 -31.63 -0.90
N GLU A 183 10.59 -30.88 0.17
CA GLU A 183 9.26 -30.90 0.81
C GLU A 183 8.14 -30.37 -0.10
N ARG A 184 8.45 -29.43 -1.00
CA ARG A 184 7.45 -28.94 -1.98
C ARG A 184 7.10 -30.02 -3.00
N ASN A 185 8.08 -30.81 -3.44
CA ASN A 185 7.91 -31.95 -4.32
C ASN A 185 7.12 -33.06 -3.60
N ALA A 186 7.38 -33.32 -2.32
CA ALA A 186 6.57 -34.23 -1.50
C ALA A 186 5.08 -33.82 -1.46
N LYS A 187 4.79 -32.52 -1.32
CA LYS A 187 3.43 -31.98 -1.34
C LYS A 187 2.80 -32.09 -2.73
N PHE A 188 3.60 -31.90 -3.78
CA PHE A 188 3.16 -32.05 -5.17
C PHE A 188 2.86 -33.52 -5.51
N ASN A 189 3.75 -34.46 -5.19
CA ASN A 189 3.53 -35.90 -5.34
C ASN A 189 2.29 -36.36 -4.55
N LYS A 190 2.13 -35.90 -3.30
CA LYS A 190 0.89 -36.13 -2.51
C LYS A 190 -0.36 -35.55 -3.14
N LYS A 191 -0.25 -34.46 -3.92
CA LYS A 191 -1.38 -33.90 -4.68
C LYS A 191 -1.66 -34.77 -5.90
N ALA A 192 -0.62 -35.12 -6.67
CA ALA A 192 -0.72 -36.01 -7.82
C ALA A 192 -1.37 -37.34 -7.44
N GLU A 193 -0.95 -37.95 -6.32
CA GLU A 193 -1.52 -39.20 -5.82
C GLU A 193 -3.03 -39.09 -5.51
N ARG A 194 -3.51 -37.96 -4.98
CA ARG A 194 -4.95 -37.76 -4.71
C ARG A 194 -5.79 -37.73 -5.98
N PHE A 195 -5.26 -37.20 -7.08
CA PHE A 195 -5.99 -37.05 -8.35
C PHE A 195 -5.79 -38.26 -9.27
N TYR A 196 -4.56 -38.72 -9.41
CA TYR A 196 -4.15 -39.72 -10.39
C TYR A 196 -3.93 -41.11 -9.81
N GLY A 197 -3.69 -41.25 -8.50
CA GLY A 197 -3.39 -42.55 -7.88
C GLY A 197 -4.47 -43.61 -8.12
N LYS A 198 -5.74 -43.19 -8.21
CA LYS A 198 -6.85 -44.09 -8.59
C LYS A 198 -6.70 -44.67 -10.00
N TYR A 199 -6.18 -43.91 -10.94
CA TYR A 199 -6.07 -44.29 -12.35
C TYR A 199 -4.73 -44.96 -12.67
N THR A 200 -3.67 -44.68 -11.91
CA THR A 200 -2.31 -45.22 -12.14
C THR A 200 -1.97 -46.41 -11.25
N ALA A 201 -2.95 -47.00 -10.56
CA ALA A 201 -2.74 -48.10 -9.62
C ALA A 201 -2.10 -49.34 -10.29
N GLU A 202 -2.52 -49.68 -11.51
CA GLU A 202 -1.97 -50.82 -12.26
C GLU A 202 -0.50 -50.59 -12.65
N ILE A 203 -0.18 -49.38 -13.11
CA ILE A 203 1.20 -48.98 -13.45
C ILE A 203 2.11 -49.10 -12.23
N LYS A 204 1.63 -48.66 -11.06
CA LYS A 204 2.36 -48.76 -9.80
C LYS A 204 2.62 -50.21 -9.39
N GLN A 205 1.61 -51.08 -9.49
CA GLN A 205 1.80 -52.51 -9.20
C GLN A 205 2.79 -53.20 -10.15
N ASN A 206 2.79 -52.82 -11.44
CA ASN A 206 3.73 -53.38 -12.41
C ASN A 206 5.18 -52.95 -12.13
N LEU A 207 5.38 -51.70 -11.67
CA LEU A 207 6.67 -51.21 -11.19
C LEU A 207 7.16 -52.00 -9.97
N GLU A 208 6.30 -52.22 -8.97
CA GLU A 208 6.61 -52.98 -7.76
C GLU A 208 6.88 -54.48 -8.04
N ARG A 209 6.27 -55.05 -9.08
CA ARG A 209 6.50 -56.44 -9.55
C ARG A 209 7.70 -56.60 -10.50
N GLY A 210 8.47 -55.53 -10.74
CA GLY A 210 9.71 -55.60 -11.51
C GLY A 210 9.54 -55.49 -13.03
N THR A 211 8.61 -54.66 -13.50
CA THR A 211 8.41 -54.33 -14.94
C THR A 211 8.29 -55.54 -15.86
N ALA A 212 7.84 -56.68 -15.32
CA ALA A 212 7.47 -57.83 -16.12
C ALA A 212 6.10 -57.57 -16.75
N VAL A 213 6.06 -57.57 -18.08
CA VAL A 213 4.82 -57.70 -18.87
C VAL A 213 4.32 -59.13 -18.75
#